data_AF-A0A517ZK93-F1
#
_entry.id   AF-A0A517ZK93-F1
#
_cell.length_a   1.000
_cell.length_b   1.000
_cell.length_c   1.000
_cell.angle_alpha   90.00
_cell.angle_beta   90.00
_cell.angle_gamma   90.00
#
_symmetry.space_group_name_H-M   'P 1'
#
loop_
_entity.id
_entity.type
_entity.pdbx_description
1 polymer ?
#
loop_
_entity_poly.entity_id
_entity_poly.type
_entity_poly.pdbx_seq_one_letter_code
_entity_poly.pdbx_strand_id
1 'polypeptide(L)'
;MVNLEDVLRQRWMKRLLADAALISHWADRGQRIEQARRLLRSAMYEWSLQKITDAEFHQLHGLLVIAISKRSEHPAAEPPDVSIDRDMTEMNL
;
A
#
# COMPACT_ATOMS: atom_id res chain seq x y z
N MET A 1 -29.34 17.65 -15.68
CA MET A 1 -29.22 16.32 -16.31
C MET A 1 -27.84 15.80 -15.96
N VAL A 2 -27.72 14.68 -15.25
CA VAL A 2 -26.41 14.16 -14.81
C VAL A 2 -25.80 13.32 -15.93
N ASN A 3 -24.59 13.65 -16.36
CA ASN A 3 -23.87 12.88 -17.38
C ASN A 3 -23.34 11.57 -16.78
N LEU A 4 -23.63 10.42 -17.40
CA LEU A 4 -23.15 9.11 -16.96
C LEU A 4 -21.61 9.05 -16.92
N GLU A 5 -20.95 9.71 -17.87
CA GLU A 5 -19.49 9.78 -17.91
C GLU A 5 -18.93 10.44 -16.65
N ASP A 6 -19.53 11.55 -16.21
CA ASP A 6 -19.14 12.23 -14.97
C ASP A 6 -19.35 11.35 -13.73
N VAL A 7 -20.43 10.57 -13.68
CA VAL A 7 -20.71 9.65 -12.57
C VAL A 7 -19.68 8.52 -12.51
N LEU A 8 -19.35 7.93 -13.66
CA LEU A 8 -18.37 6.85 -13.76
C LEU A 8 -16.97 7.35 -13.37
N ARG A 9 -16.60 8.54 -13.83
CA ARG A 9 -15.36 9.25 -13.52
C ARG A 9 -15.22 9.56 -12.03
N GLN A 10 -16.25 10.12 -11.41
CA GLN A 10 -16.28 10.35 -9.96
C GLN A 10 -16.17 9.05 -9.16
N ARG A 11 -16.87 7.98 -9.59
CA ARG A 11 -16.79 6.67 -8.93
C ARG A 11 -15.40 6.05 -9.06
N TRP A 12 -14.79 6.17 -10.23
CA TRP A 12 -13.42 5.72 -10.47
C TRP A 12 -12.43 6.46 -9.57
N MET A 13 -12.51 7.79 -9.51
CA MET A 13 -11.63 8.59 -8.66
C MET A 13 -11.80 8.24 -7.17
N LYS A 14 -13.04 8.08 -6.70
CA LYS A 14 -13.33 7.61 -5.32
C LYS A 14 -12.67 6.27 -5.03
N ARG A 15 -12.66 5.35 -6.00
CA ARG A 15 -11.99 4.06 -5.86
C ARG A 15 -10.48 4.21 -5.75
N LEU A 16 -9.84 5.02 -6.61
CA LEU A 16 -8.40 5.27 -6.54
C LEU A 16 -7.97 5.85 -5.18
N LEU A 17 -8.75 6.80 -4.65
CA LEU A 17 -8.50 7.38 -3.33
C LEU A 17 -8.67 6.36 -2.20
N ALA A 18 -9.69 5.51 -2.28
CA ALA A 18 -9.91 4.43 -1.31
C ALA A 18 -8.78 3.39 -1.34
N ASP A 19 -8.34 3.00 -2.53
CA ASP A 19 -7.22 2.06 -2.71
C ASP A 19 -5.91 2.66 -2.17
N ALA A 20 -5.66 3.96 -2.42
CA ALA A 20 -4.50 4.67 -1.88
C ALA A 20 -4.50 4.72 -0.33
N ALA A 21 -5.68 4.92 0.28
CA ALA A 21 -5.82 4.87 1.73
C ALA A 21 -5.58 3.46 2.28
N LEU A 22 -6.14 2.43 1.62
CA LEU A 22 -6.02 1.02 2.01
C LEU A 22 -4.57 0.54 2.03
N ILE A 23 -3.80 0.84 0.97
CA ILE A 23 -2.40 0.39 0.89
C ILE A 23 -1.55 0.98 2.02
N SER A 24 -1.92 2.13 2.60
CA SER A 24 -1.18 2.72 3.71
C SER A 24 -1.14 1.82 4.96
N HIS A 25 -2.07 0.88 5.08
CA HIS A 25 -2.19 -0.08 6.18
C HIS A 25 -1.47 -1.41 5.93
N TRP A 26 -0.91 -1.62 4.74
CA TRP A 26 -0.18 -2.86 4.45
C TRP A 26 1.17 -2.89 5.19
N ALA A 27 1.53 -4.04 5.75
CA ALA A 27 2.77 -4.20 6.50
C ALA A 27 4.01 -4.18 5.59
N ASP A 28 3.90 -4.81 4.42
CA ASP A 28 4.99 -4.93 3.46
C ASP A 28 5.19 -3.63 2.67
N ARG A 29 6.34 -2.97 2.88
CA ARG A 29 6.70 -1.73 2.18
C ARG A 29 6.89 -1.93 0.67
N GLY A 30 7.43 -3.07 0.23
CA GLY A 30 7.61 -3.38 -1.19
C GLY A 30 6.27 -3.48 -1.91
N GLN A 31 5.30 -4.19 -1.32
CA GLN A 31 3.94 -4.30 -1.86
C GLN A 31 3.23 -2.93 -1.91
N ARG A 32 3.40 -2.10 -0.88
CA ARG A 32 2.89 -0.72 -0.88
C ARG A 32 3.44 0.10 -2.03
N ILE A 33 4.75 0.06 -2.25
CA ILE A 33 5.41 0.80 -3.32
C ILE A 33 4.92 0.33 -4.69
N GLU A 34 4.84 -0.98 -4.91
CA GLU A 34 4.39 -1.52 -6.19
C GLU A 34 2.93 -1.17 -6.48
N GLN A 35 2.05 -1.29 -5.48
CA GLN A 35 0.65 -0.92 -5.65
C GLN A 35 0.47 0.60 -5.83
N ALA A 36 1.24 1.43 -5.11
CA ALA A 36 1.25 2.87 -5.31
C ALA A 36 1.68 3.25 -6.74
N ARG A 37 2.69 2.58 -7.31
CA ARG A 37 3.10 2.79 -8.70
C ARG A 37 1.98 2.42 -9.69
N ARG A 38 1.24 1.33 -9.44
CA ARG A 38 0.09 0.92 -10.28
C ARG A 38 -1.02 1.97 -10.26
N LEU A 39 -1.40 2.43 -9.08
CA LEU A 39 -2.42 3.47 -8.91
C LEU A 39 -1.99 4.79 -9.57
N LEU A 40 -0.73 5.20 -9.39
CA LEU A 40 -0.18 6.41 -10.01
C LEU A 40 -0.22 6.33 -11.54
N ARG A 41 0.23 5.22 -12.14
CA ARG A 41 0.16 5.03 -13.60
C ARG A 41 -1.26 5.12 -14.13
N SER A 42 -2.22 4.52 -13.41
CA SER A 42 -3.63 4.60 -13.79
C SER A 42 -4.16 6.03 -13.74
N ALA A 43 -3.81 6.78 -12.69
CA ALA A 43 -4.22 8.17 -12.56
C ALA A 43 -3.56 9.08 -13.60
N MET A 44 -2.27 8.87 -13.92
CA MET A 44 -1.58 9.60 -14.98
C MET A 44 -2.25 9.40 -16.34
N TYR A 45 -2.69 8.17 -16.64
CA TYR A 45 -3.43 7.90 -17.86
C TYR A 45 -4.75 8.68 -17.91
N GLU A 46 -5.57 8.60 -16.86
CA GLU A 46 -6.83 9.35 -16.80
C GLU A 46 -6.62 10.88 -16.84
N TRP A 47 -5.55 11.35 -16.21
CA TRP A 47 -5.17 12.77 -16.22
C TRP A 47 -4.77 13.23 -17.62
N SER A 48 -4.00 12.41 -18.36
CA SER A 48 -3.63 12.72 -19.75
C SER A 48 -4.84 12.77 -20.70
N LEU A 49 -5.91 12.05 -20.36
CA LEU A 49 -7.19 12.11 -21.06
C LEU A 49 -8.11 13.25 -20.60
N GLN A 50 -7.64 14.12 -19.70
CA GLN A 50 -8.44 15.20 -19.08
C GLN A 50 -9.70 14.70 -18.36
N LYS A 51 -9.71 13.42 -17.95
CA LYS A 51 -10.84 12.82 -17.23
C LYS A 51 -10.78 13.11 -15.74
N ILE A 52 -9.60 13.29 -15.16
CA ILE A 52 -9.48 13.79 -13.79
C ILE A 52 -8.83 15.17 -13.79
N THR A 53 -9.23 15.98 -12.81
CA THR A 53 -8.70 17.32 -12.61
C THR A 53 -7.29 17.28 -11.99
N ASP A 54 -6.54 18.37 -12.14
CA ASP A 54 -5.25 18.53 -11.48
C ASP A 54 -5.38 18.38 -9.96
N ALA A 55 -6.45 18.91 -9.37
CA ALA A 55 -6.70 18.81 -7.94
C ALA A 55 -6.88 17.35 -7.48
N GLU A 56 -7.67 16.57 -8.22
CA GLU A 56 -7.87 15.13 -7.95
C GLU A 56 -6.56 14.36 -8.08
N PHE A 57 -5.78 14.64 -9.14
CA PHE A 57 -4.48 13.99 -9.35
C PHE A 57 -3.50 14.30 -8.20
N HIS A 58 -3.36 15.57 -7.81
CA HIS A 58 -2.49 15.98 -6.70
C HIS A 58 -2.94 15.39 -5.36
N GLN A 59 -4.25 15.30 -5.13
CA GLN A 59 -4.81 14.66 -3.92
C GLN A 59 -4.40 13.18 -3.85
N LEU A 60 -4.56 12.44 -4.93
CA LEU A 60 -4.15 11.03 -4.99
C LEU A 60 -2.64 10.90 -4.81
N HIS A 61 -1.85 11.71 -5.53
CA HIS A 61 -0.39 11.67 -5.41
C HIS A 61 0.06 11.90 -3.97
N GLY A 62 -0.52 12.88 -3.27
CA GLY A 62 -0.25 13.13 -1.85
C GLY A 62 -0.56 11.93 -0.95
N LEU A 63 -1.71 11.27 -1.15
CA LEU A 63 -2.06 10.06 -0.40
C LEU A 63 -1.09 8.91 -0.66
N LEU A 64 -0.67 8.72 -1.91
CA LEU A 64 0.30 7.67 -2.27
C LEU A 64 1.67 7.93 -1.64
N VAL A 65 2.12 9.19 -1.61
CA VAL A 65 3.37 9.59 -0.92
C VAL A 65 3.28 9.26 0.57
N ILE A 66 2.18 9.59 1.23
CA ILE A 66 1.95 9.24 2.65
C ILE A 66 1.96 7.71 2.83
N ALA A 67 1.26 6.97 1.96
CA ALA A 67 1.14 5.53 2.08
C ALA A 67 2.48 4.79 2.00
N ILE A 68 3.40 5.24 1.14
CA ILE A 68 4.73 4.62 0.99
C ILE A 68 5.77 5.15 2.00
N SER A 69 5.48 6.28 2.65
CA SER A 69 6.38 6.92 3.63
C SER A 69 6.15 6.42 5.06
N LYS A 70 4.98 5.83 5.36
CA LYS A 70 4.73 5.19 6.66
C LYS A 70 5.79 4.11 6.91
N ARG A 71 6.59 4.24 7.98
CA ARG A 71 7.48 3.17 8.42
C ARG A 71 6.64 1.92 8.67
N SER A 72 7.08 0.79 8.13
CA SER A 72 6.55 -0.50 8.54
C SER A 72 6.94 -0.70 10.00
N GLU A 73 6.03 -0.45 10.92
CA GLU A 73 6.14 -0.93 12.29
C GLU A 73 5.89 -2.44 12.24
N HIS A 74 6.92 -3.19 11.85
CA HIS A 74 6.95 -4.62 12.13
C HIS A 74 8.04 -4.82 13.17
N PRO A 75 7.72 -5.32 14.38
CA PRO A 75 8.76 -5.88 15.21
C PRO A 75 9.41 -6.98 14.37
N ALA A 76 10.73 -6.96 14.26
CA ALA A 76 11.46 -8.10 13.72
C ALA A 76 10.95 -9.32 14.50
N ALA A 77 10.43 -10.33 13.79
CA ALA A 77 10.11 -11.59 14.41
C ALA A 77 11.42 -12.10 15.02
N GLU A 78 11.54 -11.98 16.34
CA GLU A 78 12.62 -12.58 17.10
C GLU A 78 12.52 -14.09 16.80
N PRO A 79 13.53 -14.72 16.18
CA PRO A 79 13.53 -16.17 16.09
C PRO A 79 13.44 -16.70 17.52
N PRO A 80 12.63 -17.73 17.79
CA PRO A 80 12.61 -18.32 19.12
C PRO A 80 14.05 -18.67 19.48
N ASP A 81 14.50 -18.19 20.65
CA ASP A 81 15.75 -18.60 21.26
C ASP A 81 15.65 -20.10 21.54
N VAL A 82 16.07 -20.91 20.57
CA VAL A 82 16.27 -22.34 20.77
C VAL A 82 17.61 -22.48 21.47
N SER A 83 17.64 -22.13 22.74
CA SER A 83 18.66 -22.61 23.68
C SER A 83 18.47 -24.12 23.78
N ILE A 84 19.19 -24.85 22.92
CA ILE A 84 19.34 -26.29 23.06
C ILE A 84 20.21 -26.50 24.31
N ASP A 85 19.57 -26.61 25.47
CA ASP A 85 20.16 -27.30 26.62
C ASP A 85 20.34 -28.76 26.23
N ARG A 86 21.46 -29.05 25.55
CA ARG A 86 22.02 -30.39 25.46
C ARG A 86 23.06 -30.50 26.55
N ASP A 87 22.56 -30.62 27.77
CA ASP A 87 23.33 -31.21 28.86
C ASP A 87 22.56 -32.37 29.46
N MET A 88 23.33 -33.39 29.84
CA MET A 88 22.94 -34.68 30.42
C MET A 88 22.54 -35.81 29.46
N THR A 89 23.55 -36.48 28.92
CA THR A 89 23.66 -37.96 29.07
C THR A 89 25.09 -38.44 28.81
N GLU A 90 26.05 -37.97 29.62
CA GLU A 90 27.08 -38.88 30.10
C GLU A 90 26.49 -39.58 31.34
N MET A 91 26.16 -40.86 31.23
CA MET A 91 26.28 -41.90 32.27
C MET A 91 25.40 -43.12 31.94
N ASN A 92 26.07 -44.28 31.89
CA ASN A 92 25.57 -45.64 32.12
C ASN A 92 24.82 -46.36 30.98
N LEU A 93 25.55 -47.05 30.09
CA LEU A 93 25.86 -48.50 30.17
C LEU A 93 26.56 -48.98 28.88
#